data_AF-A0A2V7WY88-F1
#
_entry.id   AF-A0A2V7WY88-F1
#
_cell.length_a   1.000
_cell.length_b   1.000
_cell.length_c   1.000
_cell.angle_alpha   90.00
_cell.angle_beta   90.00
_cell.angle_gamma   90.00
#
_symmetry.space_group_name_H-M   'P 1'
#
loop_
_entity.id
_entity.type
_entity.pdbx_description
1 polymer ?
#
loop_
_entity_poly.entity_id
_entity_poly.type
_entity_poly.pdbx_seq_one_letter_code
_entity_poly.pdbx_strand_id
1 'polypeptide(L)'
;MPPALLAFVVLGGLGLASMIAYALRGARPDRDTVGKGAHLFGGAGDFVLHWFMWAINPCVTGSVRFGLTPDFYNYAGLGLGAASGALIAVGQLEWGGWAIMIGGLCDVLDGRIARLTGAASDYGDFIDSTFDRFVEAFIFLGFAIWLRATPSGAVLAAAALAGSLLVSYARARGEVLGVDCAAGLMQRGERLLLTLLACLVDGALCARFGWARGTVAQAMLVLLAATSFLTAAQRTVWIARRLRTPR
;
A
#
# COMPACT_ATOMS: atom_id res chain seq x y z
N MET A 1 10.20 19.99 -13.30
CA MET A 1 9.59 18.93 -12.47
C MET A 1 8.08 19.13 -12.49
N PRO A 2 7.26 18.08 -12.70
CA PRO A 2 5.79 18.22 -12.70
C PRO A 2 5.27 18.81 -11.38
N PRO A 3 4.20 19.63 -11.39
CA PRO A 3 3.64 20.21 -10.15
C PRO A 3 3.25 19.16 -9.11
N ALA A 4 2.67 18.04 -9.55
CA ALA A 4 2.29 16.94 -8.67
C ALA A 4 3.50 16.29 -7.97
N LEU A 5 4.62 16.10 -8.68
CA LEU A 5 5.85 15.58 -8.08
C LEU A 5 6.50 16.62 -7.15
N LEU A 6 6.44 17.91 -7.49
CA LEU A 6 6.91 18.98 -6.62
C LEU A 6 6.15 19.02 -5.30
N ALA A 7 4.82 18.95 -5.34
CA ALA A 7 4.00 18.87 -4.14
C ALA A 7 4.40 17.66 -3.27
N PHE A 8 4.72 16.51 -3.89
CA PHE A 8 5.09 15.31 -3.15
C PHE A 8 6.45 15.48 -2.46
N VAL A 9 7.42 16.05 -3.15
CA VAL A 9 8.75 16.36 -2.58
C VAL A 9 8.62 17.39 -1.45
N VAL A 10 7.79 18.42 -1.62
CA VAL A 10 7.54 19.43 -0.58
C VAL A 10 6.87 18.79 0.64
N LEU A 11 5.83 17.98 0.46
CA LEU A 11 5.20 17.27 1.58
C LEU A 11 6.16 16.29 2.26
N GLY A 12 7.00 15.59 1.50
CA GLY A 12 8.06 14.73 2.04
C GLY A 12 9.06 15.53 2.89
N GLY A 13 9.48 16.70 2.40
CA GLY A 13 10.34 17.63 3.14
C GLY A 13 9.70 18.15 4.43
N LEU A 14 8.41 18.51 4.39
CA LEU A 14 7.64 18.88 5.59
C LEU A 14 7.51 17.69 6.56
N GLY A 15 7.33 16.48 6.05
CA GLY A 15 7.34 15.25 6.83
C GLY A 15 8.65 15.08 7.59
N LEU A 16 9.78 15.16 6.90
CA LEU A 16 11.12 15.10 7.51
C LEU A 16 11.33 16.21 8.55
N ALA A 17 10.92 17.44 8.26
CA ALA A 17 11.00 18.54 9.23
C ALA A 17 10.15 18.27 10.48
N SER A 18 8.97 17.66 10.31
CA SER A 18 8.11 17.29 11.43
C SER A 18 8.68 16.14 12.27
N MET A 19 9.53 15.26 11.70
CA MET A 19 10.26 14.24 12.46
C MET A 19 11.21 14.87 13.48
N ILE A 20 11.88 15.97 13.11
CA ILE A 20 12.74 16.74 14.01
C ILE A 20 11.88 17.34 15.14
N ALA A 21 10.75 17.95 14.81
CA ALA A 21 9.83 18.50 15.81
C ALA A 21 9.31 17.43 16.79
N TYR A 22 9.01 16.23 16.29
CA TYR A 22 8.60 15.09 17.09
C TYR A 22 9.70 14.62 18.05
N ALA A 23 10.93 14.47 17.55
CA ALA A 23 12.08 14.09 18.37
C ALA A 23 12.32 15.10 19.51
N LEU A 24 12.25 16.41 19.21
CA LEU A 24 12.46 17.48 20.19
C LEU A 24 11.38 17.56 21.28
N ARG A 25 10.16 17.05 21.02
CA ARG A 25 9.05 17.03 22.01
C ARG A 25 9.10 15.85 22.97
N GLY A 26 10.12 14.99 22.89
CA GLY A 26 10.26 13.78 23.69
C GLY A 26 9.36 12.67 23.15
N ALA A 27 9.83 12.01 22.08
CA ALA A 27 9.14 10.94 21.37
C ALA A 27 8.42 9.98 22.33
N ARG A 28 7.10 9.83 22.18
CA ARG A 28 6.28 8.98 23.04
C ARG A 28 5.85 7.72 22.28
N PRO A 29 5.97 6.53 22.89
CA PRO A 29 5.51 5.32 22.24
C PRO A 29 4.00 5.37 22.01
N ASP A 30 3.60 5.13 20.77
CA ASP A 30 2.21 4.88 20.40
C ASP A 30 1.85 3.42 20.71
N ARG A 31 0.65 3.18 21.23
CA ARG A 31 0.20 1.83 21.61
C ARG A 31 -0.09 0.95 20.39
N ASP A 32 -0.47 1.54 19.27
CA ASP A 32 -0.82 0.81 18.04
C ASP A 32 0.39 0.22 17.30
N THR A 33 1.60 0.58 17.73
CA THR A 33 2.86 0.25 17.06
C THR A 33 3.72 -0.74 17.87
N VAL A 34 3.32 -1.05 19.11
CA VAL A 34 4.01 -2.00 19.98
C VAL A 34 4.00 -3.40 19.34
N GLY A 35 5.18 -3.97 19.10
CA GLY A 35 5.36 -5.30 18.49
C GLY A 35 5.27 -5.33 16.95
N LYS A 36 4.92 -4.22 16.29
CA LYS A 36 4.98 -4.07 14.82
C LYS A 36 6.33 -3.56 14.33
N GLY A 37 7.05 -2.87 15.23
CA GLY A 37 8.39 -2.38 15.03
C GLY A 37 9.42 -3.35 15.58
N ALA A 38 10.00 -4.16 14.70
CA ALA A 38 11.32 -4.73 14.88
C ALA A 38 11.80 -5.19 13.51
N HIS A 39 13.05 -4.85 13.16
CA HIS A 39 13.88 -5.34 12.04
C HIS A 39 14.26 -4.36 10.91
N LEU A 40 13.70 -3.13 10.81
CA LEU A 40 14.21 -2.14 9.84
C LEU A 40 15.23 -1.17 10.47
N PHE A 41 16.49 -1.23 10.04
CA PHE A 41 17.60 -0.31 10.38
C PHE A 41 17.77 -0.01 11.89
N GLY A 42 17.89 -1.04 12.74
CA GLY A 42 18.38 -0.87 14.11
C GLY A 42 17.55 0.06 15.02
N GLY A 43 16.23 0.18 14.78
CA GLY A 43 15.30 1.01 15.57
C GLY A 43 14.78 2.26 14.86
N ALA A 44 15.33 2.60 13.69
CA ALA A 44 14.80 3.71 12.88
C ALA A 44 13.37 3.46 12.38
N GLY A 45 13.02 2.21 12.07
CA GLY A 45 11.66 1.84 11.68
C GLY A 45 10.62 2.14 12.76
N ASP A 46 10.93 1.82 14.02
CA ASP A 46 10.06 2.09 15.16
C ASP A 46 9.88 3.59 15.36
N PHE A 47 10.96 4.37 15.28
CA PHE A 47 10.88 5.82 15.37
C PHE A 47 9.97 6.42 14.29
N VAL A 48 10.14 6.01 13.03
CA VAL A 48 9.32 6.48 11.91
C VAL A 48 7.85 6.10 12.11
N LEU A 49 7.57 4.88 12.57
CA LEU A 49 6.22 4.42 12.80
C LEU A 49 5.54 5.22 13.91
N HIS A 50 6.23 5.47 15.02
CA HIS A 50 5.72 6.31 16.11
C HIS A 50 5.52 7.77 15.68
N TRP A 51 6.48 8.35 14.95
CA TRP A 51 6.36 9.69 14.38
C TRP A 51 5.14 9.79 13.46
N PHE A 52 4.95 8.81 12.58
CA PHE A 52 3.84 8.79 11.64
C PHE A 52 2.51 8.73 12.38
N MET A 53 2.39 7.88 13.41
CA MET A 53 1.20 7.82 14.26
C MET A 53 0.94 9.14 14.98
N TRP A 54 1.97 9.82 15.46
CA TRP A 54 1.85 11.16 16.03
C TRP A 54 1.38 12.18 14.99
N ALA A 55 1.96 12.16 13.78
CA ALA A 55 1.67 13.10 12.71
C ALA A 55 0.21 13.00 12.21
N ILE A 56 -0.36 11.78 12.16
CA ILE A 56 -1.76 11.58 11.74
C ILE A 56 -2.77 11.77 12.89
N ASN A 57 -2.32 11.90 14.15
CA ASN A 57 -3.20 11.98 15.31
C ASN A 57 -4.22 13.14 15.27
N PRO A 58 -3.91 14.33 14.73
CA PRO A 58 -4.91 15.38 14.53
C PRO A 58 -6.05 14.93 13.60
N CYS A 59 -5.73 14.16 12.56
CA CYS A 59 -6.74 13.61 11.64
C CYS A 59 -7.61 12.58 12.36
N VAL A 60 -7.01 11.69 13.15
CA VAL A 60 -7.74 10.70 13.97
C VAL A 60 -8.70 11.40 14.95
N THR A 61 -8.19 12.38 15.70
CA THR A 61 -8.98 13.13 16.69
C THR A 61 -10.12 13.91 16.03
N GLY A 62 -9.86 14.55 14.89
CA GLY A 62 -10.88 15.23 14.09
C GLY A 62 -11.96 14.26 13.61
N SER A 63 -11.55 13.09 13.11
CA SER A 63 -12.48 12.05 12.62
C SER A 63 -13.44 11.59 13.70
N VAL A 64 -12.92 11.26 14.89
CA VAL A 64 -13.73 10.87 16.04
C VAL A 64 -14.69 11.99 16.45
N ARG A 65 -14.21 13.25 16.45
CA ARG A 65 -15.04 14.42 16.78
C ARG A 65 -16.19 14.64 15.77
N PHE A 66 -15.95 14.38 14.49
CA PHE A 66 -16.97 14.50 13.44
C PHE A 66 -17.82 13.22 13.27
N GLY A 67 -17.58 12.18 14.07
CA GLY A 67 -18.32 10.92 13.98
C GLY A 67 -18.04 10.13 12.70
N LEU A 68 -16.87 10.32 12.08
CA LEU A 68 -16.47 9.53 10.90
C LEU A 68 -16.15 8.11 11.35
N THR A 69 -16.87 7.14 10.78
CA THR A 69 -16.74 5.72 11.10
C THR A 69 -15.60 5.06 10.32
N PRO A 70 -15.12 3.87 10.75
CA PRO A 70 -14.20 3.07 9.95
C PRO A 70 -14.73 2.79 8.53
N ASP A 71 -16.03 2.52 8.40
CA ASP A 71 -16.67 2.31 7.09
C ASP A 71 -16.52 3.50 6.15
N PHE A 72 -16.62 4.73 6.65
CA PHE A 72 -16.38 5.92 5.82
C PHE A 72 -15.00 5.86 5.15
N TYR A 73 -13.98 5.48 5.91
CA TYR A 73 -12.61 5.37 5.43
C TYR A 73 -12.40 4.20 4.48
N ASN A 74 -13.02 3.04 4.74
CA ASN A 74 -13.05 1.91 3.82
C ASN A 74 -13.63 2.32 2.45
N TYR A 75 -14.81 2.95 2.42
CA TYR A 75 -15.43 3.39 1.17
C TYR A 75 -14.66 4.53 0.48
N ALA A 76 -14.08 5.46 1.25
CA ALA A 76 -13.22 6.51 0.71
C ALA A 76 -11.97 5.91 0.06
N GLY A 77 -11.32 4.94 0.72
CA GLY A 77 -10.16 4.21 0.20
C GLY A 77 -10.50 3.47 -1.09
N LEU A 78 -11.64 2.78 -1.14
CA LEU A 78 -12.15 2.12 -2.34
C LEU A 78 -12.34 3.11 -3.50
N GLY A 79 -12.99 4.25 -3.24
CA GLY A 79 -13.21 5.30 -4.23
C GLY A 79 -11.90 5.91 -4.75
N LEU A 80 -10.94 6.15 -3.85
CA LEU A 80 -9.59 6.64 -4.20
C LEU A 80 -8.80 5.61 -5.02
N GLY A 81 -8.94 4.32 -4.73
CA GLY A 81 -8.37 3.25 -5.55
C GLY A 81 -8.94 3.22 -6.97
N ALA A 82 -10.27 3.35 -7.08
CA ALA A 82 -10.94 3.44 -8.39
C ALA A 82 -10.50 4.70 -9.17
N ALA A 83 -10.41 5.84 -8.49
CA ALA A 83 -9.91 7.09 -9.08
C ALA A 83 -8.45 6.96 -9.52
N SER A 84 -7.60 6.29 -8.72
CA SER A 84 -6.22 6.00 -9.10
C SER A 84 -6.14 5.17 -10.37
N GLY A 85 -6.87 4.06 -10.44
CA GLY A 85 -6.95 3.23 -11.65
C GLY A 85 -7.38 4.01 -12.89
N ALA A 86 -8.42 4.84 -12.76
CA ALA A 86 -8.91 5.69 -13.85
C ALA A 86 -7.87 6.73 -14.31
N LEU A 87 -7.20 7.41 -13.36
CA LEU A 87 -6.15 8.39 -13.64
C LEU A 87 -4.94 7.75 -14.33
N ILE A 88 -4.53 6.58 -13.87
CA ILE A 88 -3.46 5.79 -14.51
C ILE A 88 -3.87 5.40 -15.93
N ALA A 89 -5.10 4.92 -16.14
CA ALA A 89 -5.61 4.52 -17.45
C ALA A 89 -5.53 5.64 -18.51
N VAL A 90 -5.77 6.89 -18.11
CA VAL A 90 -5.66 8.07 -18.98
C VAL A 90 -4.24 8.66 -19.03
N GLY A 91 -3.27 8.01 -18.39
CA GLY A 91 -1.86 8.39 -18.38
C GLY A 91 -1.46 9.48 -17.38
N GLN A 92 -2.36 9.88 -16.48
CA GLN A 92 -2.08 10.81 -15.39
C GLN A 92 -1.49 10.08 -14.18
N LEU A 93 -0.32 9.48 -14.36
CA LEU A 93 0.34 8.64 -13.36
C LEU A 93 0.54 9.38 -12.04
N GLU A 94 1.02 10.62 -12.09
CA GLU A 94 1.38 11.36 -10.88
C GLU A 94 0.16 11.54 -9.96
N TRP A 95 -0.99 11.90 -10.53
CA TRP A 95 -2.25 12.03 -9.78
C TRP A 95 -2.82 10.67 -9.37
N GLY A 96 -2.63 9.63 -10.18
CA GLY A 96 -2.93 8.25 -9.78
C GLY A 96 -2.12 7.83 -8.55
N GLY A 97 -0.83 8.21 -8.49
CA GLY A 97 0.03 8.05 -7.32
C GLY A 97 -0.53 8.78 -6.10
N TRP A 98 -0.89 10.06 -6.23
CA TRP A 98 -1.53 10.80 -5.12
C TRP A 98 -2.78 10.12 -4.57
N ALA A 99 -3.64 9.60 -5.45
CA ALA A 99 -4.82 8.85 -5.04
C ALA A 99 -4.46 7.56 -4.28
N ILE A 100 -3.40 6.84 -4.68
CA ILE A 100 -2.87 5.69 -3.93
C ILE A 100 -2.40 6.11 -2.54
N MET A 101 -1.66 7.21 -2.45
CA MET A 101 -1.13 7.68 -1.16
C MET A 101 -2.24 8.08 -0.19
N ILE A 102 -3.25 8.81 -0.66
CA ILE A 102 -4.38 9.22 0.18
C ILE A 102 -5.23 8.00 0.54
N GLY A 103 -5.45 7.07 -0.39
CA GLY A 103 -6.16 5.82 -0.12
C GLY A 103 -5.47 4.96 0.93
N GLY A 104 -4.14 4.84 0.87
CA GLY A 104 -3.35 4.17 1.91
C GLY A 104 -3.36 4.89 3.26
N LEU A 105 -3.59 6.21 3.29
CA LEU A 105 -3.82 6.92 4.54
C LEU A 105 -5.21 6.61 5.12
N CYS A 106 -6.24 6.47 4.28
CA CYS A 106 -7.57 6.03 4.72
C CYS A 106 -7.53 4.65 5.40
N ASP A 107 -6.79 3.70 4.81
CA ASP A 107 -6.51 2.34 5.33
C ASP A 107 -5.88 2.37 6.74
N VAL A 108 -4.94 3.30 6.98
CA VAL A 108 -4.38 3.47 8.32
C VAL A 108 -5.41 4.06 9.29
N LEU A 109 -6.26 4.98 8.81
CA LEU A 109 -7.24 5.68 9.63
C LEU A 109 -8.42 4.77 10.02
N ASP A 110 -8.95 3.92 9.14
CA ASP A 110 -10.05 3.01 9.48
C ASP A 110 -9.68 2.09 10.64
N GLY A 111 -8.54 1.40 10.57
CA GLY A 111 -8.14 0.43 11.56
C GLY A 111 -7.81 1.10 12.88
N ARG A 112 -7.23 2.30 12.83
CA ARG A 112 -6.95 3.08 14.04
C ARG A 112 -8.22 3.57 14.71
N ILE A 113 -9.18 4.10 13.95
CA ILE A 113 -10.47 4.55 14.48
C ILE A 113 -11.27 3.37 15.01
N ALA A 114 -11.26 2.22 14.32
CA ALA A 114 -11.93 1.00 14.76
C ALA A 114 -11.43 0.53 16.13
N ARG A 115 -10.10 0.52 16.35
CA ARG A 115 -9.51 0.18 17.64
C ARG A 115 -9.83 1.21 18.74
N LEU A 116 -9.74 2.50 18.42
CA LEU A 116 -9.99 3.57 19.39
C LEU A 116 -11.45 3.67 19.83
N THR A 117 -12.39 3.37 18.92
CA THR A 117 -13.84 3.46 19.17
C THR A 117 -14.47 2.14 19.62
N GLY A 118 -13.68 1.05 19.67
CA GLY A 118 -14.20 -0.28 20.01
C GLY A 118 -15.07 -0.91 18.91
N ALA A 119 -14.93 -0.46 17.67
CA ALA A 119 -15.69 -0.92 16.51
C ALA A 119 -14.97 -2.04 15.69
N ALA A 120 -13.83 -2.54 16.16
CA ALA A 120 -13.15 -3.68 15.55
C ALA A 120 -14.06 -4.92 15.54
N SER A 121 -14.21 -5.56 14.38
CA SER A 121 -15.15 -6.66 14.17
C SER A 121 -14.79 -7.49 12.94
N ASP A 122 -15.28 -8.74 12.89
CA ASP A 122 -15.11 -9.63 11.72
C ASP A 122 -15.65 -9.02 10.42
N TYR A 123 -16.72 -8.21 10.52
CA TYR A 123 -17.24 -7.44 9.38
C TYR A 123 -16.22 -6.41 8.89
N GLY A 124 -15.62 -5.63 9.79
CA GLY A 124 -14.62 -4.63 9.45
C GLY A 124 -13.40 -5.27 8.81
N ASP A 125 -12.89 -6.35 9.40
CA ASP A 125 -11.73 -7.11 8.88
C ASP A 125 -12.04 -7.70 7.49
N PHE A 126 -13.26 -8.18 7.25
CA PHE A 126 -13.69 -8.64 5.94
C PHE A 126 -13.77 -7.51 4.91
N ILE A 127 -14.34 -6.35 5.27
CA ILE A 127 -14.49 -5.21 4.36
C ILE A 127 -13.13 -4.61 4.00
N ASP A 128 -12.27 -4.33 4.99
CA ASP A 128 -10.90 -3.82 4.80
C ASP A 128 -10.13 -4.74 3.84
N SER A 129 -10.05 -6.02 4.23
CA SER A 129 -9.36 -7.00 3.40
C SER A 129 -9.99 -7.14 2.01
N THR A 130 -11.31 -7.10 1.84
CA THR A 130 -11.92 -7.22 0.51
C THR A 130 -11.66 -6.01 -0.36
N PHE A 131 -11.84 -4.80 0.18
CA PHE A 131 -11.66 -3.55 -0.56
C PHE A 131 -10.21 -3.35 -1.00
N ASP A 132 -9.24 -3.80 -0.22
CA ASP A 132 -7.83 -3.86 -0.64
C ASP A 132 -7.62 -4.53 -1.99
N ARG A 133 -8.30 -5.67 -2.22
CA ARG A 133 -8.15 -6.43 -3.47
C ARG A 133 -8.82 -5.68 -4.62
N PHE A 134 -9.94 -5.00 -4.37
CA PHE A 134 -10.56 -4.13 -5.38
C PHE A 134 -9.66 -2.95 -5.74
N VAL A 135 -9.08 -2.28 -4.75
CA VAL A 135 -8.15 -1.15 -4.96
C VAL A 135 -6.96 -1.60 -5.79
N GLU A 136 -6.30 -2.70 -5.44
CA GLU A 136 -5.19 -3.25 -6.23
C GLU A 136 -5.65 -3.61 -7.66
N ALA A 137 -6.83 -4.22 -7.81
CA ALA A 137 -7.39 -4.54 -9.13
C ALA A 137 -7.60 -3.30 -9.99
N PHE A 138 -8.20 -2.23 -9.46
CA PHE A 138 -8.42 -0.99 -10.19
C PHE A 138 -7.10 -0.37 -10.66
N ILE A 139 -6.09 -0.32 -9.80
CA ILE A 139 -4.77 0.24 -10.11
C ILE A 139 -4.12 -0.55 -11.26
N PHE A 140 -4.05 -1.88 -11.15
CA PHE A 140 -3.41 -2.71 -12.17
C PHE A 140 -4.20 -2.76 -13.49
N LEU A 141 -5.53 -2.72 -13.44
CA LEU A 141 -6.36 -2.52 -14.63
C LEU A 141 -6.06 -1.18 -15.31
N GLY A 142 -5.88 -0.12 -14.52
CA GLY A 142 -5.43 1.18 -15.01
C GLY A 142 -4.13 1.09 -15.79
N PHE A 143 -3.13 0.41 -15.23
CA PHE A 143 -1.86 0.16 -15.92
C PHE A 143 -2.03 -0.68 -17.20
N ALA A 144 -2.86 -1.72 -17.16
CA ALA A 144 -3.12 -2.56 -18.33
C ALA A 144 -3.73 -1.76 -19.48
N ILE A 145 -4.67 -0.87 -19.18
CA ILE A 145 -5.28 0.03 -20.16
C ILE A 145 -4.26 1.04 -20.68
N TRP A 146 -3.50 1.68 -19.79
CA TRP A 146 -2.54 2.72 -20.16
C TRP A 146 -1.41 2.19 -21.06
N LEU A 147 -0.86 1.02 -20.70
CA LEU A 147 0.25 0.37 -21.39
C LEU A 147 -0.20 -0.60 -22.51
N ARG A 148 -1.46 -0.54 -22.94
CA ARG A 148 -2.02 -1.47 -23.94
C ARG A 148 -1.29 -1.49 -25.29
N ALA A 149 -0.70 -0.37 -25.69
CA ALA A 149 0.05 -0.22 -26.93
C ALA A 149 1.55 -0.52 -26.76
N THR A 150 2.01 -0.69 -25.52
CA THR A 150 3.41 -0.97 -25.20
C THR A 150 3.64 -2.48 -25.25
N PRO A 151 4.70 -2.97 -25.95
CA PRO A 151 5.02 -4.39 -25.98
C PRO A 151 5.08 -4.96 -24.56
N SER A 152 4.35 -6.06 -24.31
CA SER A 152 4.21 -6.72 -23.00
C SER A 152 3.58 -5.89 -21.87
N GLY A 153 3.28 -4.61 -22.04
CA GLY A 153 2.82 -3.73 -20.96
C GLY A 153 1.52 -4.20 -20.27
N ALA A 154 0.49 -4.51 -21.07
CA ALA A 154 -0.76 -5.07 -20.54
C ALA A 154 -0.57 -6.45 -19.88
N VAL A 155 0.31 -7.28 -20.44
CA VAL A 155 0.62 -8.61 -19.90
C VAL A 155 1.33 -8.49 -18.55
N LEU A 156 2.28 -7.55 -18.41
CA LEU A 156 2.97 -7.28 -17.16
C LEU A 156 2.02 -6.77 -16.08
N ALA A 157 1.10 -5.87 -16.44
CA ALA A 157 0.08 -5.39 -15.51
C ALA A 157 -0.86 -6.53 -15.06
N ALA A 158 -1.31 -7.37 -15.99
CA ALA A 158 -2.11 -8.55 -15.67
C ALA A 158 -1.35 -9.57 -14.79
N ALA A 159 -0.07 -9.78 -15.06
CA ALA A 159 0.79 -10.66 -14.27
C ALA A 159 0.99 -10.12 -12.83
N ALA A 160 1.23 -8.82 -12.68
CA ALA A 160 1.33 -8.18 -11.37
C ALA A 160 0.01 -8.29 -10.57
N LEU A 161 -1.13 -8.06 -11.23
CA LEU A 161 -2.46 -8.26 -10.63
C LEU A 161 -2.67 -9.70 -10.17
N ALA A 162 -2.46 -10.67 -11.07
CA ALA A 162 -2.63 -12.08 -10.77
C ALA A 162 -1.73 -12.53 -9.61
N GLY A 163 -0.45 -12.14 -9.65
CA GLY A 163 0.50 -12.42 -8.58
C GLY A 163 0.05 -11.85 -7.24
N SER A 164 -0.40 -10.58 -7.21
CA SER A 164 -0.90 -9.96 -5.98
C SER A 164 -2.10 -10.69 -5.38
N LEU A 165 -3.10 -11.03 -6.21
CA LEU A 165 -4.28 -11.76 -5.77
C LEU A 165 -3.93 -13.16 -5.24
N LEU A 166 -2.97 -13.85 -5.88
CA LEU A 166 -2.50 -15.16 -5.42
C LEU A 166 -1.80 -15.08 -4.06
N VAL A 167 -0.99 -14.04 -3.81
CA VAL A 167 -0.35 -13.80 -2.50
C VAL A 167 -1.40 -13.65 -1.41
N SER A 168 -2.44 -12.86 -1.67
CA SER A 168 -3.54 -12.61 -0.73
C SER A 168 -4.41 -13.85 -0.52
N TYR A 169 -4.73 -14.57 -1.59
CA TYR A 169 -5.56 -15.78 -1.53
C TYR A 169 -4.85 -16.92 -0.78
N ALA A 170 -3.56 -17.17 -1.06
CA ALA A 170 -2.81 -18.23 -0.39
C ALA A 170 -2.79 -18.04 1.13
N ARG A 171 -2.60 -16.79 1.61
CA ARG A 171 -2.66 -16.46 3.03
C ARG A 171 -4.04 -16.66 3.62
N ALA A 172 -5.08 -16.05 3.03
CA ALA A 172 -6.45 -16.19 3.52
C ALA A 172 -6.90 -17.66 3.58
N ARG A 173 -6.54 -18.46 2.57
CA ARG A 173 -6.84 -19.89 2.56
C ARG A 173 -6.06 -20.67 3.61
N GLY A 174 -4.81 -20.31 3.87
CA GLY A 174 -4.01 -20.87 4.95
C GLY A 174 -4.62 -20.60 6.33
N GLU A 175 -5.03 -19.36 6.59
CA GLU A 175 -5.65 -18.94 7.84
C GLU A 175 -6.95 -19.72 8.12
N VAL A 176 -7.81 -19.91 7.11
CA VAL A 176 -9.01 -20.76 7.21
C VAL A 176 -8.69 -22.21 7.58
N LEU A 177 -7.52 -22.71 7.17
CA LEU A 177 -7.05 -24.07 7.50
C LEU A 177 -6.25 -24.11 8.81
N GLY A 178 -6.23 -23.01 9.58
CA GLY A 178 -5.52 -22.92 10.86
C GLY A 178 -4.00 -22.83 10.73
N VAL A 179 -3.50 -22.37 9.58
CA VAL A 179 -2.07 -22.17 9.30
C VAL A 179 -1.83 -20.70 8.93
N ASP A 180 -1.37 -19.91 9.91
CA ASP A 180 -1.00 -18.52 9.69
C ASP A 180 0.34 -18.42 8.94
N CYS A 181 0.34 -17.71 7.81
CA CYS A 181 1.51 -17.49 6.98
C CYS A 181 1.77 -15.99 6.78
N ALA A 182 2.46 -15.38 7.74
CA ALA A 182 2.88 -13.98 7.66
C ALA A 182 4.11 -13.74 6.75
N ALA A 183 4.87 -14.79 6.41
CA ALA A 183 6.10 -14.67 5.61
C ALA A 183 5.84 -14.30 4.14
N GLY A 184 6.83 -13.68 3.50
CA GLY A 184 6.82 -13.32 2.07
C GLY A 184 7.89 -12.28 1.76
N LEU A 185 8.31 -12.20 0.49
CA LEU A 185 9.32 -11.22 0.07
C LEU A 185 8.79 -9.80 0.02
N MET A 186 7.49 -9.65 -0.28
CA MET A 186 6.85 -8.35 -0.38
C MET A 186 5.42 -8.37 0.14
N GLN A 187 5.15 -7.52 1.13
CA GLN A 187 3.84 -7.30 1.71
C GLN A 187 3.02 -6.30 0.89
N ARG A 188 1.71 -6.19 1.18
CA ARG A 188 0.80 -5.27 0.47
C ARG A 188 1.27 -3.82 0.54
N GLY A 189 1.63 -3.35 1.73
CA GLY A 189 2.10 -1.97 1.92
C GLY A 189 3.33 -1.64 1.06
N GLU A 190 4.27 -2.59 0.93
CA GLU A 190 5.46 -2.44 0.10
C GLU A 190 5.11 -2.40 -1.40
N ARG A 191 4.16 -3.23 -1.86
CA ARG A 191 3.65 -3.17 -3.25
C ARG A 191 3.02 -1.82 -3.56
N LEU A 192 2.14 -1.33 -2.69
CA LEU A 192 1.46 -0.05 -2.89
C LEU A 192 2.44 1.12 -2.85
N LEU A 193 3.41 1.10 -1.92
CA LEU A 193 4.46 2.11 -1.84
C LEU A 193 5.32 2.13 -3.12
N LEU A 194 5.74 0.97 -3.62
CA LEU A 194 6.51 0.90 -4.85
C LEU A 194 5.69 1.40 -6.05
N THR A 195 4.40 1.06 -6.12
CA THR A 195 3.48 1.50 -7.17
C THR A 195 3.29 3.01 -7.14
N LEU A 196 3.07 3.58 -5.94
CA LEU A 196 2.99 5.02 -5.68
C LEU A 196 4.25 5.73 -6.18
N LEU A 197 5.44 5.27 -5.76
CA LEU A 197 6.69 5.91 -6.12
C LEU A 197 6.92 5.86 -7.63
N ALA A 198 6.70 4.70 -8.27
CA ALA A 198 6.82 4.56 -9.71
C ALA A 198 5.89 5.52 -10.47
N CYS A 199 4.63 5.65 -10.03
CA CYS A 199 3.68 6.62 -10.60
C CYS A 199 4.18 8.06 -10.54
N LEU A 200 4.75 8.48 -9.40
CA LEU A 200 5.20 9.84 -9.18
C LEU A 200 6.47 10.19 -9.95
N VAL A 201 7.40 9.22 -10.10
CA VAL A 201 8.74 9.49 -10.65
C VAL A 201 8.90 9.09 -12.12
N ASP A 202 8.03 8.25 -12.69
CA ASP A 202 8.18 7.74 -14.07
C ASP A 202 8.38 8.88 -15.08
N GLY A 203 7.49 9.87 -15.09
CA GLY A 203 7.58 10.99 -16.03
C GLY A 203 8.87 11.80 -15.87
N ALA A 204 9.31 12.07 -14.63
CA ALA A 204 10.49 12.87 -14.36
C ALA A 204 11.79 12.12 -14.67
N LEU A 205 11.90 10.84 -14.30
CA LEU A 205 13.08 10.02 -14.60
C LEU A 205 13.17 9.73 -16.10
N CYS A 206 12.07 9.39 -16.76
CA CYS A 206 12.08 9.14 -18.20
C CYS A 206 12.50 10.40 -18.96
N ALA A 207 11.99 11.58 -18.60
CA ALA A 207 12.44 12.84 -19.19
C ALA A 207 13.92 13.14 -18.93
N ARG A 208 14.41 12.88 -17.71
CA ARG A 208 15.81 13.16 -17.32
C ARG A 208 16.83 12.27 -18.03
N PHE A 209 16.47 11.02 -18.31
CA PHE A 209 17.34 10.02 -18.93
C PHE A 209 17.03 9.78 -20.42
N GLY A 210 16.04 10.47 -20.99
CA GLY A 210 15.62 10.29 -22.37
C GLY A 210 14.95 8.93 -22.65
N TRP A 211 14.36 8.30 -21.63
CA TRP A 211 13.63 7.04 -21.78
C TRP A 211 12.18 7.28 -22.25
N ALA A 212 11.57 6.26 -22.85
CA ALA A 212 10.16 6.29 -23.19
C ALA A 212 9.30 6.39 -21.91
N ARG A 213 8.25 7.22 -21.93
CA ARG A 213 7.28 7.31 -20.81
C ARG A 213 6.69 5.92 -20.51
N GLY A 214 6.63 5.55 -19.23
CA GLY A 214 6.21 4.23 -18.78
C GLY A 214 7.33 3.21 -18.64
N THR A 215 8.59 3.58 -18.87
CA THR A 215 9.73 2.66 -18.67
C THR A 215 9.89 2.28 -17.19
N VAL A 216 9.78 3.25 -16.29
CA VAL A 216 9.88 3.00 -14.84
C VAL A 216 8.67 2.20 -14.36
N ALA A 217 7.47 2.55 -14.84
CA ALA A 217 6.25 1.80 -14.55
C ALA A 217 6.36 0.33 -14.98
N GLN A 218 6.87 0.05 -16.19
CA GLN A 218 7.10 -1.32 -16.66
C GLN A 218 8.12 -2.08 -15.79
N ALA A 219 9.25 -1.45 -15.44
CA ALA A 219 10.24 -2.06 -14.56
C ALA A 219 9.64 -2.40 -13.19
N MET A 220 8.81 -1.50 -12.64
CA MET A 220 8.05 -1.76 -11.42
C MET A 220 7.08 -2.93 -11.59
N LEU A 221 6.31 -3.00 -12.68
CA LEU A 221 5.37 -4.12 -12.92
C LEU A 221 6.10 -5.47 -13.05
N VAL A 222 7.27 -5.51 -13.69
CA VAL A 222 8.12 -6.71 -13.74
C VAL A 222 8.52 -7.14 -12.34
N LEU A 223 9.02 -6.19 -11.52
CA LEU A 223 9.44 -6.47 -10.15
C LEU A 223 8.26 -6.97 -9.29
N LEU A 224 7.10 -6.31 -9.39
CA LEU A 224 5.88 -6.69 -8.69
C LEU A 224 5.40 -8.08 -9.08
N ALA A 225 5.35 -8.38 -10.38
CA ALA A 225 4.94 -9.69 -10.86
C ALA A 225 5.89 -10.77 -10.34
N ALA A 226 7.21 -10.62 -10.54
CA ALA A 226 8.20 -11.60 -10.13
C ALA A 226 8.16 -11.87 -8.61
N THR A 227 8.19 -10.82 -7.79
CA THR A 227 8.19 -10.94 -6.33
C THR A 227 6.86 -11.48 -5.79
N SER A 228 5.73 -11.12 -6.40
CA SER A 228 4.41 -11.60 -5.98
C SER A 228 4.22 -13.07 -6.34
N PHE A 229 4.58 -13.50 -7.55
CA PHE A 229 4.53 -14.92 -7.92
C PHE A 229 5.47 -15.77 -7.05
N LEU A 230 6.69 -15.30 -6.82
CA LEU A 230 7.62 -15.99 -5.93
C LEU A 230 7.08 -16.10 -4.51
N THR A 231 6.51 -15.02 -3.98
CA THR A 231 5.88 -15.02 -2.64
C THR A 231 4.66 -15.96 -2.60
N ALA A 232 3.81 -15.95 -3.62
CA ALA A 232 2.65 -16.85 -3.69
C ALA A 232 3.07 -18.32 -3.73
N ALA A 233 4.10 -18.66 -4.51
CA ALA A 233 4.67 -19.99 -4.56
C ALA A 233 5.26 -20.41 -3.20
N GLN A 234 6.05 -19.53 -2.57
CA GLN A 234 6.62 -19.76 -1.24
C GLN A 234 5.54 -20.03 -0.20
N ARG A 235 4.49 -19.20 -0.13
CA ARG A 235 3.36 -19.38 0.77
C ARG A 235 2.65 -20.71 0.53
N THR A 236 2.36 -21.01 -0.74
CA THR A 236 1.68 -22.25 -1.13
C THR A 236 2.47 -23.48 -0.69
N VAL A 237 3.77 -23.53 -0.97
CA VAL A 237 4.63 -24.65 -0.59
C VAL A 237 4.75 -24.76 0.93
N TRP A 238 4.91 -23.63 1.63
CA TRP A 238 5.03 -23.61 3.08
C TRP A 238 3.76 -24.11 3.78
N ILE A 239 2.58 -23.61 3.37
CA ILE A 239 1.28 -24.04 3.90
C ILE A 239 1.06 -25.53 3.59
N ALA A 240 1.29 -25.96 2.35
CA ALA A 240 1.11 -27.35 1.96
C ALA A 240 2.00 -28.32 2.76
N ARG A 241 3.24 -27.93 3.07
CA ARG A 241 4.14 -28.71 3.93
C ARG A 241 3.60 -28.80 5.36
N ARG A 242 3.18 -27.68 5.95
CA ARG A 242 2.61 -27.63 7.31
C ARG A 242 1.35 -28.48 7.47
N LEU A 243 0.50 -28.53 6.45
CA LEU A 243 -0.72 -29.34 6.46
C LEU A 243 -0.46 -30.84 6.29
N ARG A 244 0.68 -31.23 5.70
CA ARG A 244 1.08 -32.64 5.56
C ARG A 244 1.73 -33.21 6.81
N THR A 245 2.32 -32.36 7.66
CA THR A 245 2.88 -32.81 8.93
C THR A 245 1.73 -33.00 9.93
N PRO A 246 1.46 -34.23 10.42
CA PRO A 246 0.44 -34.44 11.46
C PRO A 246 0.78 -33.58 12.68
N ARG A 247 -0.25 -32.96 13.28
CA ARG A 247 -0.14 -32.33 14.61
C ARG A 247 -0.06 -33.40 15.68
#